data_AF-A0A7R9ZUU6-F1
#
_entry.id   AF-A0A7R9ZUU6-F1
#
_cell.length_a   1.000
_cell.length_b   1.000
_cell.length_c   1.000
_cell.angle_alpha   90.00
_cell.angle_beta   90.00
_cell.angle_gamma   90.00
#
_symmetry.space_group_name_H-M   'P 1'
#
loop_
_entity.id
_entity.type
_entity.pdbx_description
1 polymer ?
#
loop_
_entity_poly.entity_id
_entity_poly.type
_entity_poly.pdbx_seq_one_letter_code
_entity_poly.pdbx_strand_id
1 'polypeptide(L)'
;QTVAEQRKSFERYGVWGDFDSPYLTLLPRYEAAQLGIFEEMVRGGHIYRGRKPVYWSPSTRTALAEAELEYPEGHVSRSIYAAFKCVEAPEALGDIVDTEGLEVAVWTTTPWTIPANRAVAINPDLEYAVVKATWSEGRT
;
A
#
# COMPACT_ATOMS: atom_id res chain seq x y z
N GLN A 1 19.02 6.24 -29.58
CA GLN A 1 19.48 7.63 -29.41
C GLN A 1 20.18 7.82 -28.06
N THR A 2 19.50 7.58 -26.94
CA THR A 2 20.03 7.73 -25.57
C THR A 2 21.35 6.99 -25.32
N VAL A 3 21.48 5.72 -25.76
CA VAL A 3 22.71 4.93 -25.58
C VAL A 3 23.93 5.58 -26.23
N ALA A 4 23.78 6.15 -27.44
CA ALA A 4 24.89 6.77 -28.15
C ALA A 4 25.34 8.08 -27.49
N GLU A 5 24.41 8.87 -26.98
CA GLU A 5 24.69 10.13 -26.28
C GLU A 5 25.40 9.87 -24.94
N GLN A 6 24.95 8.86 -24.19
CA GLN A 6 25.61 8.44 -22.95
C GLN A 6 27.00 7.85 -23.22
N ARG A 7 27.14 6.99 -24.24
CA ARG A 7 28.44 6.45 -24.68
C ARG A 7 29.45 7.57 -24.93
N LYS A 8 29.09 8.57 -25.74
CA LYS A 8 29.97 9.71 -26.06
C LYS A 8 30.38 10.49 -24.81
N SER A 9 29.49 10.59 -23.83
CA SER A 9 29.77 11.27 -22.56
C SER A 9 30.77 10.48 -21.71
N PHE A 10 30.61 9.15 -21.63
CA PHE A 10 31.56 8.27 -20.95
C PHE A 10 32.95 8.26 -21.60
N GLU A 11 33.02 8.17 -22.94
CA GLU A 11 34.28 8.28 -23.68
C GLU A 11 34.95 9.63 -23.42
N ARG A 12 34.18 10.73 -23.40
CA ARG A 12 34.69 12.07 -23.06
C ARG A 12 35.23 12.18 -21.64
N TYR A 13 34.62 11.47 -20.68
CA TYR A 13 35.11 11.41 -19.31
C TYR A 13 36.33 10.50 -19.12
N GLY A 14 36.82 9.86 -20.19
CA GLY A 14 37.97 8.97 -20.13
C GLY A 14 37.65 7.61 -19.50
N VAL A 15 36.37 7.22 -19.44
CA VAL A 15 35.98 5.89 -18.98
C VAL A 15 36.36 4.87 -20.04
N TRP A 16 37.13 3.86 -19.64
CA TRP A 16 37.54 2.78 -20.54
C TRP A 16 36.53 1.63 -20.49
N GLY A 17 35.98 1.26 -21.64
CA GLY A 17 35.08 0.11 -21.78
C GLY A 17 34.93 -0.33 -23.25
N ASP A 18 34.34 -1.50 -23.46
CA ASP A 18 33.92 -1.95 -24.80
C ASP A 18 32.60 -1.27 -25.17
N PHE A 19 32.72 -0.10 -25.80
CA PHE A 19 31.57 0.67 -26.24
C PHE A 19 31.03 0.23 -27.61
N ASP A 20 31.76 -0.60 -28.35
CA ASP A 20 31.37 -1.10 -29.68
C ASP A 20 30.45 -2.32 -29.58
N SER A 21 30.59 -3.12 -28.51
CA SER A 21 29.72 -4.26 -28.22
C SER A 21 29.09 -4.19 -26.82
N PRO A 22 28.32 -3.15 -26.48
CA PRO A 22 27.69 -3.05 -25.16
C PRO A 22 26.63 -4.14 -24.99
N TYR A 23 26.45 -4.62 -23.76
CA TYR A 23 25.23 -5.34 -23.43
C TYR A 23 24.08 -4.33 -23.35
N LEU A 24 22.93 -4.70 -23.92
CA LEU A 24 21.70 -3.92 -23.81
C LEU A 24 20.59 -4.88 -23.40
N THR A 25 19.79 -4.47 -22.44
CA THR A 25 18.71 -5.29 -21.88
C THR A 25 17.63 -5.64 -22.90
N LEU A 26 17.48 -4.80 -23.94
CA LEU A 26 16.55 -4.97 -25.05
C LEU A 26 17.06 -5.91 -26.16
N LEU A 27 18.27 -6.47 -26.04
CA LEU A 27 18.76 -7.43 -27.04
C LEU A 27 18.07 -8.78 -26.84
N PRO A 28 17.68 -9.49 -27.93
CA PRO A 28 17.00 -10.78 -27.82
C PRO A 28 17.74 -11.81 -26.97
N ARG A 29 19.09 -11.81 -27.03
CA ARG A 29 19.92 -12.70 -26.21
C ARG A 29 19.82 -12.41 -24.71
N TYR A 30 19.63 -11.15 -24.33
CA TYR A 30 19.53 -10.72 -22.93
C TYR A 30 18.14 -11.07 -22.39
N GLU A 31 17.09 -10.76 -23.15
CA GLU A 31 15.71 -11.13 -22.81
C GLU A 31 15.54 -12.65 -22.67
N ALA A 32 16.16 -13.44 -23.57
CA ALA A 32 16.16 -14.90 -23.48
C ALA A 32 16.82 -15.40 -22.19
N ALA A 33 17.94 -14.80 -21.79
CA ALA A 33 18.62 -15.14 -20.53
C ALA A 33 17.75 -14.79 -19.31
N GLN A 34 17.08 -13.62 -19.34
CA GLN A 34 16.15 -13.21 -18.29
C GLN A 34 14.97 -14.18 -18.16
N LEU A 35 14.41 -14.64 -19.29
CA LEU A 35 13.36 -15.66 -19.35
C LEU A 35 13.81 -17.00 -18.76
N GLY A 36 15.05 -17.43 -19.04
CA GLY A 36 15.60 -18.67 -18.48
C GLY A 36 15.67 -18.63 -16.94
N ILE A 37 16.20 -17.55 -16.37
CA ILE A 37 16.25 -17.38 -14.90
C ILE A 37 14.84 -17.31 -14.31
N PHE A 38 13.91 -16.64 -14.99
CA PHE A 38 12.51 -16.60 -14.56
C PHE A 38 11.87 -18.01 -14.55
N GLU A 39 12.12 -18.81 -15.59
CA GLU A 39 11.67 -20.20 -15.65
C GLU A 39 12.22 -21.03 -14.48
N GLU A 40 13.53 -20.93 -14.21
CA GLU A 40 14.16 -21.62 -13.08
C GLU A 40 13.53 -21.23 -11.75
N MET A 41 13.27 -19.95 -11.52
CA MET A 41 12.60 -19.46 -10.31
C MET A 41 11.16 -19.98 -10.18
N VAL A 42 10.41 -20.04 -11.28
CA VAL A 42 9.06 -20.62 -11.31
C VAL A 42 9.11 -22.11 -10.98
N ARG A 43 10.02 -22.87 -11.63
CA ARG A 43 10.19 -24.31 -11.39
C ARG A 43 10.66 -24.61 -9.97
N GLY A 44 11.48 -23.73 -9.38
CA GLY A 44 11.93 -23.79 -7.99
C GLY A 44 10.86 -23.40 -6.96
N GLY A 45 9.68 -22.95 -7.39
CA GLY A 45 8.60 -22.55 -6.49
C GLY A 45 8.78 -21.18 -5.82
N HIS A 46 9.73 -20.36 -6.30
CA HIS A 46 9.96 -19.00 -5.79
C HIS A 46 8.94 -17.98 -6.32
N ILE A 47 8.27 -18.31 -7.42
CA ILE A 47 7.28 -17.44 -8.07
C ILE A 47 5.92 -18.14 -8.06
N TYR A 48 4.93 -17.47 -7.48
CA TYR A 48 3.55 -17.95 -7.41
C TYR A 48 2.57 -16.78 -7.60
N ARG A 49 1.31 -17.12 -7.88
CA ARG A 49 0.23 -16.13 -7.98
C ARG A 49 -0.58 -16.10 -6.70
N GLY A 50 -0.77 -14.90 -6.17
CA GLY A 50 -1.55 -14.67 -4.95
C GLY A 50 -2.19 -13.29 -4.96
N ARG A 51 -2.96 -13.00 -3.91
CA ARG A 51 -3.54 -11.68 -3.68
C ARG A 51 -2.84 -11.08 -2.46
N LYS A 52 -2.25 -9.90 -2.65
CA LYS A 52 -1.61 -9.12 -1.60
C LYS A 52 -1.95 -7.64 -1.84
N PRO A 53 -2.27 -6.86 -0.80
CA PRO A 53 -2.31 -5.42 -0.94
C PRO A 53 -0.94 -4.90 -1.42
N VAL A 54 -0.94 -4.11 -2.49
CA VAL A 54 0.25 -3.49 -3.06
C VAL A 54 -0.03 -2.02 -3.30
N TYR A 55 1.03 -1.21 -3.37
CA TYR A 55 0.90 0.13 -3.92
C TYR A 55 0.41 0.03 -5.36
N TRP A 56 -0.64 0.76 -5.69
CA TRP A 56 -1.27 0.72 -6.99
C TRP A 56 -1.42 2.13 -7.52
N SER A 57 -1.00 2.35 -8.76
CA SER A 57 -1.16 3.63 -9.44
C SER A 57 -2.39 3.58 -10.34
N PRO A 58 -3.47 4.34 -10.05
CA PRO A 58 -4.63 4.39 -10.93
C PRO A 58 -4.33 4.99 -12.32
N SER A 59 -3.32 5.86 -12.42
CA SER A 59 -2.94 6.52 -13.68
C SER A 59 -2.22 5.57 -14.63
N THR A 60 -1.30 4.75 -14.12
CA THR A 60 -0.55 3.77 -14.93
C THR A 60 -1.20 2.39 -14.96
N ARG A 61 -2.17 2.13 -14.06
CA ARG A 61 -2.91 0.87 -13.92
C ARG A 61 -1.99 -0.33 -13.66
N THR A 62 -0.94 -0.11 -12.87
CA THR A 62 -0.03 -1.15 -12.43
C THR A 62 0.28 -1.04 -10.94
N ALA A 63 0.77 -2.14 -10.37
CA ALA A 63 1.41 -2.14 -9.07
C ALA A 63 2.72 -1.35 -9.16
N LEU A 64 3.03 -0.60 -8.11
CA LEU A 64 4.27 0.14 -7.95
C LEU A 64 5.21 -0.59 -7.00
N ALA A 65 6.49 -0.59 -7.32
CA ALA A 65 7.53 -0.93 -6.35
C ALA A 65 7.76 0.24 -5.39
N GLU A 66 8.28 -0.03 -4.20
CA GLU A 66 8.58 1.02 -3.21
C GLU A 66 9.56 2.07 -3.76
N ALA A 67 10.52 1.63 -4.58
CA ALA A 67 11.47 2.52 -5.25
C ALA A 67 10.84 3.47 -6.29
N GLU A 68 9.60 3.22 -6.72
CA GLU A 68 8.85 4.08 -7.65
C GLU A 68 7.96 5.09 -6.91
N LEU A 69 7.90 5.04 -5.58
CA LEU A 69 7.09 5.95 -4.79
C LEU A 69 7.83 7.26 -4.55
N GLU A 70 7.12 8.35 -4.78
CA GLU A 70 7.53 9.69 -4.38
C GLU A 70 6.49 10.26 -3.42
N TYR A 71 6.96 10.90 -2.34
CA TYR A 71 6.09 11.51 -1.34
C TYR A 71 6.06 13.02 -1.55
N PRO A 72 4.98 13.58 -2.13
CA PRO A 72 4.86 15.02 -2.28
C PRO A 72 4.63 15.69 -0.92
N GLU A 73 5.30 16.81 -0.69
CA GLU A 73 4.99 17.67 0.45
C GLU A 73 3.63 18.36 0.25
N GLY A 74 2.91 18.59 1.36
CA GLY A 74 1.65 19.35 1.34
C GLY A 74 0.39 18.58 0.95
N HIS A 75 0.43 17.24 0.89
CA HIS A 75 -0.80 16.46 0.76
C HIS A 75 -1.68 16.61 2.01
N VAL A 76 -2.93 17.07 1.82
CA VAL A 76 -3.93 17.18 2.89
C VAL A 76 -5.02 16.14 2.68
N SER A 77 -5.15 15.23 3.65
CA SER A 77 -6.20 14.21 3.64
C SER A 77 -7.43 14.68 4.44
N ARG A 78 -8.63 14.32 3.96
CA ARG A 78 -9.87 14.52 4.72
C ARG A 78 -10.00 13.40 5.75
N SER A 79 -10.15 13.75 7.02
CA SER A 79 -10.42 12.77 8.07
C SER A 79 -11.88 12.75 8.49
N ILE A 80 -12.32 11.61 9.00
CA ILE A 80 -13.65 11.42 9.57
C ILE A 80 -13.55 10.64 10.88
N TYR A 81 -14.60 10.77 11.70
CA TYR A 81 -14.89 9.88 12.81
C TYR A 81 -16.13 9.07 12.43
N ALA A 82 -16.01 7.75 12.40
CA ALA A 82 -17.11 6.82 12.15
C ALA A 82 -17.46 6.11 13.44
N ALA A 83 -18.74 5.92 13.71
CA ALA A 83 -19.22 5.20 14.87
C ALA A 83 -19.82 3.87 14.44
N PHE A 84 -19.27 2.77 14.94
CA PHE A 84 -19.72 1.42 14.61
C PHE A 84 -20.56 0.88 15.76
N LYS A 85 -21.85 0.61 15.48
CA LYS A 85 -22.76 0.03 16.48
C LYS A 85 -22.25 -1.33 16.94
N CYS A 86 -22.19 -1.52 18.25
CA CYS A 86 -21.97 -2.83 18.85
C CYS A 86 -23.29 -3.61 18.83
N VAL A 87 -23.26 -4.84 18.34
CA VAL A 87 -24.42 -5.74 18.41
C VAL A 87 -24.48 -6.42 19.78
N GLU A 88 -23.31 -6.67 20.37
CA GLU A 88 -23.15 -7.29 21.69
C GLU A 88 -22.09 -6.51 22.47
N ALA A 89 -22.31 -6.31 23.77
CA ALA A 89 -21.33 -5.69 24.64
C ALA A 89 -20.25 -6.72 25.02
N PRO A 90 -18.98 -6.32 25.05
CA PRO A 90 -17.94 -7.13 25.68
C PRO A 90 -18.30 -7.45 27.13
N GLU A 91 -18.07 -8.70 27.58
CA GLU A 91 -18.27 -9.11 28.98
C GLU A 91 -17.55 -8.20 29.97
N ALA A 92 -16.40 -7.65 29.58
CA ALA A 92 -15.61 -6.72 30.38
C ALA A 92 -16.34 -5.42 30.76
N LEU A 93 -17.36 -5.03 29.98
CA LEU A 93 -18.19 -3.85 30.30
C LEU A 93 -19.31 -4.18 31.30
N GLY A 94 -19.61 -5.47 31.54
CA GLY A 94 -20.65 -5.92 32.47
C GLY A 94 -21.99 -5.19 32.29
N ASP A 95 -22.68 -4.93 33.39
CA ASP A 95 -23.94 -4.16 33.42
C ASP A 95 -23.72 -2.64 33.43
N ILE A 96 -22.49 -2.16 33.22
CA ILE A 96 -22.14 -0.72 33.32
C ILE A 96 -22.75 0.06 32.15
N VAL A 97 -23.02 -0.62 31.03
CA VAL A 97 -23.48 0.01 29.80
C VAL A 97 -24.57 -0.84 29.16
N ASP A 98 -25.71 -0.22 28.87
CA ASP A 98 -26.70 -0.84 27.99
C ASP A 98 -26.10 -0.97 26.58
N THR A 99 -26.16 -2.17 26.01
CA THR A 99 -25.81 -2.42 24.61
C THR A 99 -26.58 -1.53 23.64
N GLU A 100 -27.78 -1.09 24.03
CA GLU A 100 -28.64 -0.25 23.21
C GLU A 100 -28.01 1.14 23.01
N GLY A 101 -27.36 1.31 21.86
CA GLY A 101 -26.69 2.55 21.49
C GLY A 101 -25.18 2.59 21.79
N LEU A 102 -24.58 1.47 22.20
CA LEU A 102 -23.12 1.38 22.30
C LEU A 102 -22.48 1.42 20.90
N GLU A 103 -21.58 2.37 20.70
CA GLU A 103 -20.85 2.54 19.44
C GLU A 103 -19.34 2.63 19.68
N VAL A 104 -18.55 2.00 18.82
CA VAL A 104 -17.09 2.17 18.79
C VAL A 104 -16.74 3.32 17.88
N ALA A 105 -16.10 4.35 18.43
CA ALA A 105 -15.58 5.47 17.66
C ALA A 105 -14.26 5.10 16.98
N VAL A 106 -14.21 5.27 15.66
CA VAL A 106 -13.03 5.00 14.82
C VAL A 106 -12.69 6.24 14.02
N TRP A 107 -11.41 6.63 14.02
CA TRP A 107 -10.90 7.71 13.19
C TRP A 107 -10.15 7.17 11.97
N THR A 108 -10.34 7.80 10.81
CA THR A 108 -9.56 7.48 9.61
C THR A 108 -9.34 8.71 8.72
N THR A 109 -8.19 8.77 8.04
CA THR A 109 -7.87 9.72 6.96
C THR A 109 -8.25 9.20 5.58
N THR A 110 -8.79 7.99 5.48
CA THR A 110 -9.17 7.33 4.22
C THR A 110 -10.64 6.92 4.23
N PRO A 111 -11.60 7.87 4.15
CA PRO A 111 -13.05 7.58 4.20
C PRO A 111 -13.52 6.53 3.20
N TRP A 112 -12.88 6.46 2.03
CA TRP A 112 -13.19 5.51 0.97
C TRP A 112 -12.95 4.04 1.37
N THR A 113 -12.24 3.78 2.47
CA THR A 113 -12.01 2.43 3.00
C THR A 113 -13.15 1.91 3.87
N ILE A 114 -14.02 2.80 4.38
CA ILE A 114 -15.12 2.44 5.30
C ILE A 114 -16.11 1.41 4.69
N PRO A 115 -16.55 1.53 3.42
CA PRO A 115 -17.48 0.54 2.85
C PRO A 115 -16.92 -0.89 2.79
N ALA A 116 -15.60 -1.05 2.82
CA ALA A 116 -14.92 -2.35 2.81
C ALA A 116 -14.47 -2.81 4.21
N ASN A 117 -14.94 -2.15 5.28
CA ASN A 117 -14.59 -2.54 6.65
C ASN A 117 -15.07 -3.97 6.96
N ARG A 118 -14.24 -4.73 7.66
CA ARG A 118 -14.52 -6.12 8.08
C ARG A 118 -14.47 -6.33 9.58
N ALA A 119 -13.71 -5.50 10.29
CA ALA A 119 -13.50 -5.59 11.72
C ALA A 119 -13.00 -4.24 12.24
N VAL A 120 -13.17 -4.03 13.55
CA VAL A 120 -12.49 -2.99 14.32
C VAL A 120 -11.44 -3.69 15.18
N ALA A 121 -10.19 -3.21 15.13
CA ALA A 121 -9.12 -3.70 15.98
C ALA A 121 -9.00 -2.82 17.22
N ILE A 122 -8.91 -3.46 18.38
CA ILE A 122 -8.67 -2.81 19.67
C ILE A 122 -7.38 -3.37 20.26
N ASN A 123 -6.62 -2.53 20.98
CA ASN A 123 -5.38 -2.94 21.63
C ASN A 123 -5.70 -3.33 23.09
N PRO A 124 -5.44 -4.56 23.53
CA PRO A 124 -5.78 -5.00 24.89
C PRO A 124 -5.03 -4.25 26.01
N ASP A 125 -3.90 -3.60 25.70
CA ASP A 125 -3.06 -2.91 26.68
C ASP A 125 -3.44 -1.44 26.87
N LEU A 126 -4.39 -0.92 26.09
CA LEU A 126 -4.86 0.46 26.20
C LEU A 126 -6.10 0.57 27.08
N GLU A 127 -6.17 1.64 27.88
CA GLU A 127 -7.36 1.99 28.63
C GLU A 127 -8.38 2.69 27.72
N TYR A 128 -9.61 2.18 27.70
CA TYR A 128 -10.71 2.75 26.95
C TYR A 128 -11.78 3.29 27.91
N ALA A 129 -12.41 4.40 27.52
CA ALA A 129 -13.50 5.00 28.28
C ALA A 129 -14.82 4.89 27.50
N VAL A 130 -15.89 4.55 28.21
CA VAL A 130 -17.25 4.67 27.70
C VAL A 130 -17.78 6.04 28.08
N VAL A 131 -18.20 6.81 27.08
CA VAL A 131 -18.69 8.17 27.26
C VAL A 131 -20.06 8.34 26.64
N LYS A 132 -20.92 9.12 27.30
CA LYS A 132 -22.18 9.55 26.71
C LYS A 132 -21.90 10.69 25.74
N ALA A 133 -21.96 10.41 24.44
CA ALA A 133 -21.79 11.43 23.41
C ALA A 133 -23.11 12.18 23.16
N THR A 134 -23.07 13.53 23.21
CA THR A 134 -24.15 14.40 22.73
C THR A 134 -23.82 14.87 21.33
N TRP A 135 -24.48 14.32 20.32
CA TRP A 135 -24.33 14.74 18.93
C TRP A 135 -25.37 15.81 18.59
N SER A 136 -24.99 16.83 17.82
CA SER A 136 -25.94 17.76 17.19
C SER A 136 -26.71 17.05 16.07
N GLU A 137 -28.01 17.34 15.92
CA GLU A 137 -28.85 16.78 14.85
C GLU A 137 -28.22 16.98 13.46
N GLY A 138 -28.12 15.90 12.68
CA GLY A 138 -27.52 15.93 11.33
C GLY A 138 -26.52 14.82 10.99
N ARG A 139 -26.50 13.69 11.72
CA ARG A 139 -25.75 12.49 11.30
C ARG A 139 -26.29 12.01 9.94
N THR A 140 -25.42 11.95 8.94
CA THR A 140 -25.57 11.11 7.74
C THR A 140 -24.58 9.97 7.82
#